data_AF-A3MS59-F1
#
_entry.id   AF-A3MS59-F1
#
_cell.length_a   1.000
_cell.length_b   1.000
_cell.length_c   1.000
_cell.angle_alpha   90.00
_cell.angle_beta   90.00
_cell.angle_gamma   90.00
#
_symmetry.space_group_name_H-M   'P 1'
#
loop_
_entity.id
_entity.type
_entity.pdbx_description
1 polymer ?
#
loop_
_entity_poly.entity_id
_entity_poly.type
_entity_poly.pdbx_seq_one_letter_code
_entity_poly.pdbx_strand_id
1 'polypeptide(L)'
;MYIELFVVSGQSGDLEGALKKAVEEIRGKVQRPDKVRLATVKIRPDAVDQVLKLLGEPPDKVPPHYRSLVNMLKKYGVSKFPAVVIDGVKVGEGDVSVDEVLRVVQERARAEFPELAGVELAPPRPAAAEAPKPLPPVEAKPVEAPPPARPQPSEVVPVAPPPPPPPPPPPPSPPPPPVVPAEVPRPEPPRPVELPPPSRPPVAEVSPVMPARGRVTAVVKVVLGRPDNCSECAYYGPVTGRCFLFGFAVVDPSRPPCKQYARGGG
;
A
#
# COMPACT_ATOMS: atom_id res chain seq x y z
N MET A 1 1.00 -3.53 6.51
CA MET A 1 0.24 -4.58 5.82
C MET A 1 -0.32 -4.13 4.46
N TYR A 2 0.42 -4.42 3.40
CA TYR A 2 0.01 -4.25 2.00
C TYR A 2 -0.30 -5.62 1.38
N ILE A 3 -1.51 -5.80 0.87
CA ILE A 3 -1.98 -7.06 0.30
C ILE A 3 -2.22 -6.85 -1.20
N GLU A 4 -1.54 -7.62 -2.03
CA GLU A 4 -1.70 -7.63 -3.49
C GLU A 4 -2.33 -8.95 -3.91
N LEU A 5 -3.50 -8.85 -4.53
CA LEU A 5 -4.25 -9.97 -5.06
C LEU A 5 -4.19 -9.94 -6.59
N PHE A 6 -3.63 -10.99 -7.20
CA PHE A 6 -3.59 -11.18 -8.64
C PHE A 6 -4.63 -12.22 -9.04
N VAL A 7 -5.64 -11.80 -9.81
CA VAL A 7 -6.78 -12.65 -10.20
C VAL A 7 -7.12 -12.52 -11.67
N VAL A 8 -7.62 -13.61 -12.24
CA VAL A 8 -8.17 -13.61 -13.60
C VAL A 8 -9.60 -13.11 -13.54
N SER A 9 -9.91 -12.11 -14.37
CA SER A 9 -11.25 -11.53 -14.46
C SER A 9 -12.29 -12.61 -14.75
N GLY A 10 -13.26 -12.77 -13.84
CA GLY A 10 -14.39 -13.70 -13.99
C GLY A 10 -14.20 -15.09 -13.38
N GLN A 11 -13.00 -15.45 -12.87
CA GLN A 11 -12.76 -16.79 -12.30
C GLN A 11 -12.60 -16.81 -10.77
N SER A 12 -12.17 -15.70 -10.16
CA SER A 12 -11.82 -15.65 -8.73
C SER A 12 -12.63 -14.60 -7.96
N GLY A 13 -13.93 -14.49 -8.26
CA GLY A 13 -14.83 -13.53 -7.62
C GLY A 13 -15.01 -13.78 -6.12
N ASP A 14 -15.13 -15.05 -5.72
CA ASP A 14 -15.31 -15.43 -4.33
C ASP A 14 -14.10 -15.08 -3.46
N LEU A 15 -12.89 -15.32 -3.98
CA LEU A 15 -11.64 -15.01 -3.28
C LEU A 15 -11.42 -13.49 -3.16
N GLU A 16 -11.75 -12.72 -4.21
CA GLU A 16 -11.74 -11.25 -4.15
C GLU A 16 -12.74 -10.72 -3.11
N GLY A 17 -13.97 -11.25 -3.11
CA GLY A 17 -15.02 -10.83 -2.18
C GLY A 17 -14.67 -11.17 -0.73
N ALA A 18 -14.22 -12.39 -0.48
CA ALA A 18 -13.83 -12.85 0.85
C ALA A 18 -12.62 -12.05 1.39
N LEU A 19 -11.61 -11.81 0.57
CA LEU A 19 -10.43 -11.05 0.97
C LEU A 19 -10.77 -9.58 1.25
N LYS A 20 -11.63 -8.95 0.44
CA LYS A 20 -12.15 -7.60 0.73
C LYS A 20 -12.89 -7.56 2.06
N LYS A 21 -13.79 -8.51 2.30
CA LYS A 21 -14.55 -8.59 3.56
C LYS A 21 -13.61 -8.75 4.76
N ALA A 22 -12.61 -9.62 4.66
CA ALA A 22 -11.66 -9.83 5.75
C ALA A 22 -10.76 -8.61 6.00
N VAL A 23 -10.29 -7.94 4.94
CA VAL A 23 -9.52 -6.71 5.07
C VAL A 23 -10.34 -5.59 5.69
N GLU A 24 -11.61 -5.43 5.31
CA GLU A 24 -12.51 -4.45 5.93
C GLU A 24 -12.82 -4.78 7.40
N GLU A 25 -12.97 -6.06 7.75
CA GLU A 25 -13.11 -6.49 9.14
C GLU A 25 -11.85 -6.17 9.97
N ILE A 26 -10.67 -6.43 9.43
CA ILE A 26 -9.39 -6.07 10.06
C ILE A 26 -9.32 -4.55 10.23
N ARG A 27 -9.65 -3.77 9.19
CA ARG A 27 -9.69 -2.30 9.23
C ARG A 27 -10.65 -1.77 10.29
N GLY A 28 -11.81 -2.39 10.48
CA GLY A 28 -12.75 -2.01 11.53
C GLY A 28 -12.25 -2.29 12.94
N LYS A 29 -11.30 -3.23 13.11
CA LYS A 29 -10.75 -3.64 14.40
C LYS A 29 -9.41 -2.96 14.76
N VAL A 30 -8.67 -2.44 13.78
CA VAL A 30 -7.38 -1.76 14.02
C VAL A 30 -7.58 -0.26 14.25
N GLN A 31 -6.79 0.33 15.16
CA GLN A 31 -6.78 1.79 15.35
C GLN A 31 -6.28 2.57 14.12
N ARG A 32 -5.49 1.92 13.25
CA ARG A 32 -4.90 2.51 12.04
C ARG A 32 -5.33 1.77 10.77
N PRO A 33 -6.55 2.01 10.27
CA PRO A 33 -7.06 1.34 9.05
C PRO A 33 -6.26 1.72 7.79
N ASP A 34 -5.59 2.87 7.80
CA ASP A 34 -4.69 3.38 6.76
C ASP A 34 -3.47 2.49 6.52
N LYS A 35 -3.03 1.75 7.55
CA LYS A 35 -1.89 0.82 7.44
C LYS A 35 -2.22 -0.49 6.74
N VAL A 36 -3.52 -0.78 6.53
CA VAL A 36 -3.99 -1.96 5.81
C VAL A 36 -4.46 -1.52 4.43
N ARG A 37 -3.79 -1.99 3.38
CA ARG A 37 -4.16 -1.68 1.99
C ARG A 37 -4.32 -2.97 1.21
N LEU A 38 -5.41 -3.06 0.47
CA LEU A 38 -5.66 -4.13 -0.50
C LEU A 38 -5.59 -3.56 -1.91
N ALA A 39 -4.75 -4.14 -2.74
CA ALA A 39 -4.67 -3.89 -4.16
C ALA A 39 -5.12 -5.15 -4.90
N THR A 40 -6.09 -5.02 -5.81
CA THR A 40 -6.53 -6.13 -6.66
C THR A 40 -6.14 -5.85 -8.09
N VAL A 41 -5.31 -6.73 -8.63
CA VAL A 41 -4.81 -6.69 -10.00
C VAL A 41 -5.61 -7.69 -10.82
N LYS A 42 -6.53 -7.16 -11.63
CA LYS A 42 -7.39 -7.95 -12.52
C LYS A 42 -6.71 -8.14 -13.87
N ILE A 43 -6.49 -9.39 -14.22
CA ILE A 43 -5.84 -9.77 -15.47
C ILE A 43 -6.92 -10.33 -16.39
N ARG A 44 -6.96 -9.84 -17.62
CA ARG A 44 -7.88 -10.38 -18.61
C ARG A 44 -7.50 -11.83 -18.91
N PRO A 45 -8.48 -12.76 -19.05
CA PRO A 45 -8.19 -14.17 -19.33
C PRO A 45 -7.35 -14.35 -20.59
N ASP A 46 -7.61 -13.59 -21.66
CA ASP A 46 -6.83 -13.62 -22.91
C ASP A 46 -5.38 -13.11 -22.77
N ALA A 47 -5.12 -12.31 -21.74
CA ALA A 47 -3.80 -11.77 -21.44
C ALA A 47 -3.00 -12.67 -20.49
N VAL A 48 -3.61 -13.66 -19.84
CA VAL A 48 -2.93 -14.51 -18.86
C VAL A 48 -1.79 -15.27 -19.53
N ASP A 49 -2.07 -15.98 -20.63
CA ASP A 49 -1.06 -16.74 -21.37
C ASP A 49 0.07 -15.83 -21.89
N GLN A 50 -0.29 -14.62 -22.34
CA GLN A 50 0.69 -13.64 -22.80
C GLN A 50 1.58 -13.16 -21.66
N VAL A 51 1.00 -12.83 -20.50
CA VAL A 51 1.74 -12.41 -19.31
C VAL A 51 2.68 -13.52 -18.84
N LEU A 52 2.20 -14.77 -18.77
CA LEU A 52 3.01 -15.93 -18.40
C LEU A 52 4.18 -16.16 -19.37
N LYS A 53 3.96 -16.00 -20.68
CA LYS A 53 5.03 -16.06 -21.68
C LYS A 53 6.06 -14.95 -21.51
N LEU A 54 5.60 -13.74 -21.19
CA LEU A 54 6.44 -12.56 -20.96
C LEU A 54 7.23 -12.61 -19.63
N LEU A 55 6.86 -13.48 -18.69
CA LEU A 55 7.66 -13.71 -17.48
C LEU A 55 9.07 -14.25 -17.80
N GLY A 56 9.24 -14.98 -18.92
CA GLY A 56 10.54 -15.48 -19.36
C GLY A 56 11.36 -14.49 -20.20
N GLU A 57 10.74 -13.42 -20.71
CA GLU A 57 11.41 -12.45 -21.59
C GLU A 57 12.03 -11.28 -20.81
N PRO A 58 13.11 -10.65 -21.29
CA PRO A 58 13.70 -9.47 -20.65
C PRO A 58 12.73 -8.27 -20.65
N PRO A 59 12.85 -7.34 -19.68
CA PRO A 59 11.92 -6.22 -19.50
C PRO A 59 11.86 -5.23 -20.67
N ASP A 60 12.78 -5.32 -21.63
CA ASP A 60 12.82 -4.52 -22.86
C ASP A 60 11.92 -5.07 -23.97
N LYS A 61 11.62 -6.36 -23.94
CA LYS A 61 10.70 -7.01 -24.88
C LYS A 61 9.26 -7.05 -24.37
N VAL A 62 9.05 -6.75 -23.09
CA VAL A 62 7.72 -6.71 -22.49
C VAL A 62 7.01 -5.43 -22.91
N PRO A 63 5.81 -5.52 -23.52
CA PRO A 63 5.04 -4.34 -23.88
C PRO A 63 4.80 -3.39 -22.69
N PRO A 64 4.79 -2.05 -22.90
CA PRO A 64 4.74 -1.08 -21.80
C PRO A 64 3.58 -1.30 -20.83
N HIS A 65 2.40 -1.63 -21.36
CA HIS A 65 1.20 -1.93 -20.58
C HIS A 65 1.31 -3.17 -19.68
N TYR A 66 2.12 -4.17 -20.05
CA TYR A 66 2.38 -5.36 -19.22
C TYR A 66 3.67 -5.25 -18.40
N ARG A 67 4.55 -4.28 -18.69
CA ARG A 67 5.88 -4.16 -18.08
C ARG A 67 5.82 -4.09 -16.56
N SER A 68 4.90 -3.29 -16.03
CA SER A 68 4.72 -3.16 -14.57
C SER A 68 4.22 -4.46 -13.93
N LEU A 69 3.20 -5.09 -14.53
CA LEU A 69 2.64 -6.36 -14.07
C LEU A 69 3.70 -7.47 -14.07
N VAL A 70 4.41 -7.64 -15.19
CA VAL A 70 5.47 -8.65 -15.36
C VAL A 70 6.62 -8.40 -14.38
N ASN A 71 7.00 -7.15 -14.13
CA ASN A 71 8.02 -6.84 -13.13
C ASN A 71 7.57 -7.21 -11.71
N MET A 72 6.32 -6.93 -11.34
CA MET A 72 5.77 -7.34 -10.04
C MET A 72 5.73 -8.86 -9.90
N LEU A 73 5.23 -9.56 -10.93
CA LEU A 73 5.16 -11.03 -10.93
C LEU A 73 6.54 -11.67 -10.83
N LYS A 74 7.55 -11.14 -11.55
CA LYS A 74 8.95 -11.58 -11.44
C LYS A 74 9.53 -11.32 -10.06
N LYS A 75 9.27 -10.13 -9.50
CA LYS A 75 9.76 -9.75 -8.16
C LYS A 75 9.21 -10.69 -7.08
N TYR A 76 7.95 -11.08 -7.18
CA TYR A 76 7.28 -11.95 -6.20
C TYR A 76 7.36 -13.44 -6.58
N GLY A 77 7.96 -13.78 -7.73
CA GLY A 77 8.06 -15.15 -8.22
C GLY A 77 6.71 -15.81 -8.45
N VAL A 78 5.72 -15.05 -8.93
CA VAL A 78 4.36 -15.54 -9.20
C VAL A 78 4.29 -16.10 -10.62
N SER A 79 3.99 -17.39 -10.74
CA SER A 79 3.96 -18.12 -12.02
C SER A 79 2.59 -18.68 -12.43
N LYS A 80 1.60 -18.64 -11.55
CA LYS A 80 0.24 -19.12 -11.80
C LYS A 80 -0.76 -18.19 -11.13
N PHE A 81 -1.98 -18.19 -11.61
CA PHE A 81 -3.08 -17.41 -11.07
C PHE A 81 -4.20 -18.34 -10.60
N PRO A 82 -4.98 -17.95 -9.58
CA PRO A 82 -4.85 -16.76 -8.73
C PRO A 82 -3.61 -16.77 -7.81
N ALA A 83 -3.11 -15.60 -7.42
CA ALA A 83 -1.98 -15.48 -6.50
C ALA A 83 -2.16 -14.35 -5.50
N VAL A 84 -1.67 -14.57 -4.27
CA VAL A 84 -1.79 -13.60 -3.17
C VAL A 84 -0.41 -13.31 -2.59
N VAL A 85 -0.10 -12.02 -2.45
CA VAL A 85 1.16 -11.51 -1.91
C VAL A 85 0.84 -10.55 -0.75
N ILE A 86 1.49 -10.74 0.39
CA ILE A 86 1.32 -9.90 1.59
C ILE A 86 2.68 -9.32 1.99
N ASP A 87 2.79 -7.99 2.04
CA ASP A 87 4.01 -7.24 2.35
C ASP A 87 5.22 -7.71 1.52
N GLY A 88 4.97 -8.08 0.26
CA GLY A 88 5.98 -8.57 -0.68
C GLY A 88 6.33 -10.06 -0.55
N VAL A 89 5.64 -10.81 0.32
CA VAL A 89 5.81 -12.26 0.49
C VAL A 89 4.67 -13.00 -0.18
N LYS A 90 4.99 -13.94 -1.09
CA LYS A 90 4.00 -14.80 -1.75
C LYS A 90 3.39 -15.78 -0.73
N VAL A 91 2.08 -15.72 -0.56
CA VAL A 91 1.32 -16.54 0.40
C VAL A 91 0.67 -17.74 -0.28
N GLY A 92 0.22 -17.60 -1.52
CA GLY A 92 -0.39 -18.70 -2.28
C GLY A 92 -0.43 -18.44 -3.78
N GLU A 93 -0.43 -19.51 -4.56
CA GLU A 93 -0.45 -19.49 -6.03
C GLU A 93 -1.24 -20.68 -6.61
N GLY A 94 -2.10 -20.42 -7.60
CA GLY A 94 -2.88 -21.44 -8.33
C GLY A 94 -4.10 -21.92 -7.54
N ASP A 95 -4.00 -23.07 -6.89
CA ASP A 95 -5.08 -23.70 -6.13
C ASP A 95 -5.10 -23.19 -4.68
N VAL A 96 -5.40 -21.90 -4.53
CA VAL A 96 -5.42 -21.27 -3.21
C VAL A 96 -6.83 -21.26 -2.66
N SER A 97 -7.06 -22.02 -1.59
CA SER A 97 -8.33 -22.01 -0.86
C SER A 97 -8.51 -20.69 -0.13
N VAL A 98 -9.72 -20.13 -0.20
CA VAL A 98 -10.08 -18.86 0.44
C VAL A 98 -9.76 -18.90 1.94
N ASP A 99 -10.13 -19.98 2.63
CA ASP A 99 -9.90 -20.15 4.07
C ASP A 99 -8.43 -20.09 4.46
N GLU A 100 -7.54 -20.68 3.67
CA GLU A 100 -6.11 -20.69 3.96
C GLU A 100 -5.50 -19.29 3.76
N VAL A 101 -5.90 -18.59 2.70
CA VAL A 101 -5.50 -17.18 2.50
C VAL A 101 -5.97 -16.32 3.65
N LEU A 102 -7.25 -16.45 4.03
CA LEU A 102 -7.83 -15.67 5.12
C LEU A 102 -7.12 -15.93 6.45
N ARG A 103 -6.78 -17.19 6.73
CA ARG A 103 -6.02 -17.57 7.93
C ARG A 103 -4.65 -16.90 7.95
N VAL A 104 -3.90 -16.96 6.85
CA VAL A 104 -2.57 -16.33 6.76
C VAL A 104 -2.65 -14.80 6.84
N VAL A 105 -3.64 -14.19 6.19
CA VAL A 105 -3.91 -12.75 6.28
C VAL A 105 -4.21 -12.36 7.73
N GLN A 106 -5.04 -13.12 8.43
CA GLN A 106 -5.39 -12.84 9.82
C GLN A 106 -4.19 -13.04 10.77
N GLU A 107 -3.37 -14.06 10.54
CA GLU A 107 -2.15 -14.30 11.32
C GLU A 107 -1.12 -13.18 11.11
N ARG A 108 -0.88 -12.78 9.86
CA ARG A 108 -0.03 -11.63 9.52
C ARG A 108 -0.57 -10.33 10.11
N ALA A 109 -1.89 -10.12 10.06
CA ALA A 109 -2.52 -8.97 10.69
C ALA A 109 -2.33 -8.99 12.21
N ARG A 110 -2.46 -10.14 12.88
CA ARG A 110 -2.18 -10.26 14.33
C ARG A 110 -0.72 -9.97 14.65
N ALA A 111 0.21 -10.40 13.79
CA ALA A 111 1.64 -10.12 13.97
C ALA A 111 1.99 -8.63 13.74
N GLU A 112 1.42 -8.00 12.71
CA GLU A 112 1.63 -6.58 12.39
C GLU A 112 0.89 -5.62 13.34
N PHE A 113 -0.27 -6.05 13.84
CA PHE A 113 -1.13 -5.30 14.74
C PHE A 113 -1.36 -6.11 16.02
N PRO A 114 -0.42 -6.07 16.99
CA PRO A 114 -0.57 -6.74 18.28
C PRO A 114 -1.80 -6.25 19.08
N GLU A 115 -2.41 -5.15 18.67
CA GLU A 115 -3.68 -4.66 19.22
C GLU A 115 -4.88 -5.55 18.83
N LEU A 116 -4.77 -6.30 17.73
CA LEU A 116 -5.68 -7.41 17.39
C LEU A 116 -5.43 -8.66 18.23
N ALA A 117 -4.25 -8.79 18.85
CA ALA A 117 -3.93 -9.85 19.81
C ALA A 117 -4.37 -9.49 21.24
N GLY A 118 -4.57 -8.20 21.52
CA GLY A 118 -5.16 -7.71 22.78
C GLY A 118 -6.68 -7.94 22.91
N VAL A 119 -7.37 -8.20 21.79
CA VAL A 119 -8.70 -8.84 21.79
C VAL A 119 -8.51 -10.34 21.63
N GLU A 120 -7.81 -10.90 22.60
CA GLU A 120 -7.90 -12.31 22.91
C GLU A 120 -9.37 -12.57 23.24
N LEU A 121 -10.10 -13.30 22.38
CA LEU A 121 -11.02 -14.30 22.93
C LEU A 121 -10.13 -15.15 23.83
N ALA A 122 -10.09 -14.78 25.11
CA ALA A 122 -9.38 -15.52 26.12
C ALA A 122 -9.68 -17.00 25.90
N PRO A 123 -8.67 -17.86 25.67
CA PRO A 123 -8.84 -19.25 26.02
C PRO A 123 -9.34 -19.23 27.47
N PRO A 124 -10.37 -20.01 27.86
CA PRO A 124 -10.72 -20.12 29.26
C PRO A 124 -9.48 -20.67 29.96
N ARG A 125 -8.70 -19.78 30.58
CA ARG A 125 -7.64 -20.19 31.49
C ARG A 125 -8.37 -20.95 32.59
N PRO A 126 -7.98 -22.20 32.88
CA PRO A 126 -8.64 -23.01 33.87
C PRO A 126 -8.40 -22.37 35.24
N ALA A 127 -9.32 -21.52 35.68
CA ALA A 127 -9.52 -21.24 37.08
C ALA A 127 -10.15 -22.50 37.67
N ALA A 128 -9.29 -23.38 38.17
CA ALA A 128 -9.71 -24.37 39.12
C ALA A 128 -10.44 -23.70 40.29
N ALA A 129 -11.50 -24.37 40.73
CA ALA A 129 -12.21 -24.21 41.99
C ALA A 129 -13.03 -22.93 42.17
N GLU A 130 -14.33 -23.02 41.85
CA GLU A 130 -15.35 -22.91 42.89
C GLU A 130 -16.53 -23.85 42.58
N ALA A 131 -17.02 -24.50 43.63
CA ALA A 131 -17.79 -25.73 43.61
C ALA A 131 -19.24 -25.55 43.11
N PRO A 132 -19.85 -26.60 42.52
CA PRO A 132 -21.19 -26.56 41.95
C PRO A 132 -22.27 -26.77 43.02
N LYS A 133 -23.33 -25.95 43.00
CA LYS A 133 -24.58 -26.27 43.70
C LYS A 133 -25.55 -27.01 42.77
N PRO A 134 -26.31 -27.99 43.28
CA PRO A 134 -26.79 -29.13 42.51
C PRO A 134 -28.15 -28.86 41.85
N LEU A 135 -28.30 -29.33 40.62
CA LEU A 135 -29.58 -29.52 39.96
C LEU A 135 -30.22 -30.83 40.45
N PRO A 136 -31.53 -30.87 40.79
CA PRO A 136 -32.25 -32.14 40.93
C PRO A 136 -32.63 -32.72 39.54
N PRO A 137 -32.60 -34.05 39.35
CA PRO A 137 -32.78 -34.73 38.07
C PRO A 137 -34.13 -35.45 37.94
N VAL A 138 -34.65 -35.59 36.72
CA VAL A 138 -35.43 -36.74 36.21
C VAL A 138 -35.62 -36.55 34.69
N GLU A 139 -35.08 -37.37 33.78
CA GLU A 139 -35.48 -38.77 33.42
C GLU A 139 -36.87 -38.76 32.73
N ALA A 140 -37.15 -39.26 31.52
CA ALA A 140 -36.46 -40.13 30.57
C ALA A 140 -36.97 -39.88 29.12
N LYS A 141 -36.20 -40.33 28.12
CA LYS A 141 -36.57 -40.64 26.71
C LYS A 141 -37.78 -41.62 26.62
N PRO A 142 -38.41 -41.97 25.46
CA PRO A 142 -37.88 -41.95 24.07
C PRO A 142 -38.87 -41.61 22.89
N VAL A 143 -38.28 -41.20 21.75
CA VAL A 143 -38.60 -41.52 20.33
C VAL A 143 -40.06 -41.66 19.87
N GLU A 144 -40.50 -40.77 18.95
CA GLU A 144 -41.26 -41.17 17.74
C GLU A 144 -41.16 -40.07 16.65
N ALA A 145 -41.08 -40.47 15.39
CA ALA A 145 -41.04 -39.61 14.20
C ALA A 145 -42.30 -39.91 13.31
N PRO A 146 -42.56 -39.14 12.23
CA PRO A 146 -43.84 -38.49 11.81
C PRO A 146 -44.78 -39.43 11.00
N PRO A 147 -45.87 -39.05 10.25
CA PRO A 147 -46.51 -37.74 9.86
C PRO A 147 -48.09 -37.84 9.95
N PRO A 148 -49.02 -37.26 9.13
CA PRO A 148 -49.06 -36.12 8.17
C PRO A 148 -50.26 -35.13 8.34
N ALA A 149 -50.28 -34.06 7.53
CA ALA A 149 -51.43 -33.29 6.98
C ALA A 149 -52.60 -32.87 7.92
N ARG A 150 -53.05 -31.61 7.99
CA ARG A 150 -53.80 -30.86 6.95
C ARG A 150 -54.24 -29.47 7.53
N PRO A 151 -54.99 -28.62 6.80
CA PRO A 151 -54.66 -27.24 6.46
C PRO A 151 -55.33 -26.17 7.36
N GLN A 152 -54.72 -24.99 7.51
CA GLN A 152 -55.44 -23.79 7.96
C GLN A 152 -55.61 -22.81 6.80
N PRO A 153 -56.85 -22.42 6.44
CA PRO A 153 -57.13 -21.41 5.44
C PRO A 153 -57.27 -20.00 6.03
N SER A 154 -57.10 -19.02 5.14
CA SER A 154 -57.46 -17.59 5.26
C SER A 154 -56.46 -16.68 5.98
N GLU A 155 -55.80 -15.80 5.25
CA GLU A 155 -56.34 -14.45 4.99
C GLU A 155 -55.63 -13.81 3.79
N VAL A 156 -56.39 -13.50 2.73
CA VAL A 156 -55.90 -12.86 1.50
C VAL A 156 -55.87 -11.36 1.75
N VAL A 157 -54.70 -10.81 2.04
CA VAL A 157 -54.49 -9.35 1.98
C VAL A 157 -54.26 -8.99 0.50
N PRO A 158 -55.08 -8.13 -0.12
CA PRO A 158 -54.84 -7.66 -1.48
C PRO A 158 -53.51 -6.90 -1.52
N VAL A 159 -52.53 -7.45 -2.25
CA VAL A 159 -51.25 -6.79 -2.51
C VAL A 159 -51.53 -5.59 -3.40
N ALA A 160 -51.38 -4.38 -2.86
CA ALA A 160 -51.39 -3.16 -3.66
C ALA A 160 -50.28 -3.24 -4.73
N PRO A 161 -50.54 -2.78 -5.98
CA PRO A 161 -49.52 -2.80 -7.02
C PRO A 161 -48.30 -1.97 -6.59
N PRO A 162 -47.08 -2.37 -7.00
CA PRO A 162 -45.87 -1.61 -6.68
C PRO A 162 -45.98 -0.19 -7.25
N PRO A 163 -45.44 0.83 -6.56
CA PRO A 163 -45.40 2.19 -7.08
C PRO A 163 -44.65 2.22 -8.42
N PRO A 164 -45.03 3.10 -9.36
CA PRO A 164 -44.33 3.24 -10.62
C PRO A 164 -42.86 3.63 -10.39
N PRO A 165 -41.93 3.19 -11.26
CA PRO A 165 -40.54 3.56 -11.14
C PRO A 165 -40.37 5.09 -11.23
N PRO A 166 -39.40 5.66 -10.50
CA PRO A 166 -39.09 7.08 -10.61
C PRO A 166 -38.68 7.43 -12.05
N PRO A 167 -39.01 8.65 -12.52
CA PRO A 167 -38.59 9.09 -13.85
C PRO A 167 -37.06 9.06 -13.96
N PRO A 168 -36.51 8.75 -15.16
CA PRO A 168 -35.07 8.77 -15.37
C PRO A 168 -34.51 10.18 -15.10
N PRO A 169 -33.30 10.29 -14.54
CA PRO A 169 -32.66 11.57 -14.33
C PRO A 169 -32.49 12.30 -15.68
N PRO A 170 -32.57 13.65 -15.69
CA PRO A 170 -32.34 14.42 -16.89
C PRO A 170 -30.91 14.16 -17.41
N PRO A 171 -30.71 14.21 -18.75
CA PRO A 171 -29.39 14.03 -19.32
C PRO A 171 -28.41 15.08 -18.77
N PRO A 172 -27.14 14.71 -18.53
CA PRO A 172 -26.13 15.65 -18.08
C PRO A 172 -25.98 16.77 -19.11
N SER A 173 -25.90 18.01 -18.62
CA SER A 173 -25.62 19.17 -19.46
C SER A 173 -24.26 19.01 -20.16
N PRO A 174 -24.11 19.48 -21.41
CA PRO A 174 -22.84 19.42 -22.10
C PRO A 174 -21.76 20.20 -21.32
N PRO A 175 -20.51 19.73 -21.32
CA PRO A 175 -19.43 20.42 -20.62
C PRO A 175 -19.22 21.82 -21.23
N PRO A 176 -18.84 22.82 -20.41
CA PRO A 176 -18.48 24.13 -20.92
C PRO A 176 -17.28 24.01 -21.86
N PRO A 177 -17.17 24.88 -22.88
CA PRO A 177 -16.01 24.91 -23.76
C PRO A 177 -14.74 25.18 -22.93
N PRO A 178 -13.60 24.58 -23.31
CA PRO A 178 -12.33 24.84 -22.65
C PRO A 178 -11.99 26.33 -22.73
N VAL A 179 -11.80 26.95 -21.56
CA VAL A 179 -11.23 28.28 -21.45
C VAL A 179 -9.79 28.19 -21.95
N VAL A 180 -9.52 28.79 -23.10
CA VAL A 180 -8.16 28.97 -23.62
C VAL A 180 -7.41 29.83 -22.60
N PRO A 181 -6.31 29.34 -21.99
CA PRO A 181 -5.50 30.19 -21.13
C PRO A 181 -4.92 31.34 -21.97
N ALA A 182 -5.23 32.57 -21.56
CA ALA A 182 -4.57 33.75 -22.08
C ALA A 182 -3.05 33.59 -21.92
N GLU A 183 -2.33 33.85 -23.00
CA GLU A 183 -0.88 33.79 -23.11
C GLU A 183 -0.26 34.70 -22.03
N VAL A 184 0.51 34.09 -21.11
CA VAL A 184 1.26 34.84 -20.09
C VAL A 184 2.50 35.43 -20.76
N PRO A 185 2.73 36.76 -20.68
CA PRO A 185 3.91 37.39 -21.26
C PRO A 185 5.20 36.85 -20.63
N ARG A 186 6.15 36.50 -21.50
CA ARG A 186 7.50 36.01 -21.18
C ARG A 186 8.29 37.07 -20.39
N PRO A 187 8.86 36.77 -19.20
CA PRO A 187 9.75 37.70 -18.51
C PRO A 187 11.11 37.79 -19.21
N GLU A 188 11.58 39.01 -19.44
CA GLU A 188 12.93 39.33 -19.94
C GLU A 188 14.04 38.99 -18.92
N PRO A 189 15.28 38.70 -19.37
CA PRO A 189 16.41 38.42 -18.48
C PRO A 189 16.98 39.71 -17.84
N PRO A 190 17.30 39.70 -16.53
CA PRO A 190 17.91 40.84 -15.86
C PRO A 190 19.42 40.97 -16.17
N ARG A 191 19.88 42.22 -16.30
CA ARG A 191 21.30 42.59 -16.49
C ARG A 191 22.14 42.34 -15.23
N PRO A 192 23.46 42.07 -15.35
CA PRO A 192 24.34 41.86 -14.20
C PRO A 192 24.60 43.18 -13.44
N VAL A 193 24.39 43.16 -12.12
CA VAL A 193 24.78 44.24 -11.21
C VAL A 193 26.09 43.85 -10.51
N GLU A 194 27.06 44.75 -10.57
CA GLU A 194 28.41 44.64 -10.01
C GLU A 194 28.37 44.78 -8.46
N LEU A 195 29.11 43.92 -7.74
CA LEU A 195 29.21 43.92 -6.27
C LEU A 195 30.47 44.69 -5.80
N PRO A 196 30.39 45.55 -4.77
CA PRO A 196 31.57 46.13 -4.11
C PRO A 196 32.22 45.17 -3.07
N PRO A 197 33.51 45.37 -2.72
CA PRO A 197 34.33 44.43 -1.93
C PRO A 197 34.10 44.48 -0.40
N PRO A 198 34.61 43.48 0.38
CA PRO A 198 34.14 43.18 1.72
C PRO A 198 34.93 43.89 2.84
N SER A 199 34.23 44.37 3.86
CA SER A 199 34.80 44.86 5.12
C SER A 199 34.96 43.70 6.13
N ARG A 200 36.09 43.72 6.85
CA ARG A 200 36.54 42.75 7.88
C ARG A 200 35.69 42.77 9.17
N PRO A 201 35.79 41.73 10.04
CA PRO A 201 34.88 41.48 11.16
C PRO A 201 35.41 42.04 12.50
N PRO A 202 34.57 42.18 13.54
CA PRO A 202 35.04 42.15 14.92
C PRO A 202 34.73 40.82 15.61
N VAL A 203 35.62 40.51 16.54
CA VAL A 203 35.77 39.31 17.36
C VAL A 203 35.09 39.55 18.72
N ALA A 204 34.39 38.55 19.29
CA ALA A 204 34.06 38.37 20.72
C ALA A 204 32.93 37.33 20.83
N GLU A 205 32.78 36.44 21.80
CA GLU A 205 33.57 35.95 22.93
C GLU A 205 32.82 34.68 23.43
N VAL A 206 33.52 33.81 24.13
CA VAL A 206 33.11 32.44 24.49
C VAL A 206 32.12 32.41 25.66
N SER A 207 31.10 31.57 25.60
CA SER A 207 30.45 30.99 26.80
C SER A 207 29.93 29.57 26.52
N PRO A 208 30.13 28.59 27.43
CA PRO A 208 29.83 27.19 27.18
C PRO A 208 28.40 26.84 27.63
N VAL A 209 27.55 26.42 26.68
CA VAL A 209 26.28 25.74 26.98
C VAL A 209 26.17 24.51 26.08
N MET A 210 26.27 23.33 26.67
CA MET A 210 25.73 22.08 26.14
C MET A 210 24.46 21.72 26.92
N PRO A 211 23.53 20.89 26.42
CA PRO A 211 23.23 20.52 25.05
C PRO A 211 21.72 20.71 24.79
N ALA A 212 21.32 21.78 24.11
CA ALA A 212 19.97 21.83 23.55
C ALA A 212 19.96 20.98 22.28
N ARG A 213 19.02 20.04 22.18
CA ARG A 213 18.71 19.26 20.97
C ARG A 213 18.51 20.23 19.79
N GLY A 214 19.61 20.52 19.10
CA GLY A 214 19.67 21.50 18.04
C GLY A 214 19.08 20.89 16.78
N ARG A 215 18.00 21.51 16.30
CA ARG A 215 17.54 21.36 14.92
C ARG A 215 18.77 21.41 14.02
N VAL A 216 18.93 20.39 13.17
CA VAL A 216 19.93 20.40 12.11
C VAL A 216 19.49 21.46 11.11
N THR A 217 19.84 22.72 11.36
CA THR A 217 19.84 23.75 10.31
C THR A 217 21.03 23.42 9.43
N ALA A 218 20.81 22.52 8.48
CA ALA A 218 21.72 22.30 7.38
C ALA A 218 21.79 23.61 6.57
N VAL A 219 22.79 24.43 6.85
CA VAL A 219 23.15 25.57 6.00
C VAL A 219 23.74 24.97 4.73
N VAL A 220 22.87 24.66 3.76
CA VAL A 220 23.31 24.19 2.45
C VAL A 220 23.83 25.39 1.69
N LYS A 221 25.15 25.60 1.73
CA LYS A 221 25.82 26.55 0.84
C LYS A 221 25.80 25.93 -0.56
N VAL A 222 24.79 26.29 -1.35
CA VAL A 222 24.65 25.80 -2.72
C VAL A 222 25.71 26.49 -3.57
N VAL A 223 26.87 25.83 -3.73
CA VAL A 223 27.86 26.22 -4.72
C VAL A 223 27.31 25.83 -6.09
N LEU A 224 26.90 26.82 -6.89
CA LEU A 224 26.47 26.60 -8.27
C LEU A 224 27.73 26.29 -9.11
N GLY A 225 28.03 25.00 -9.26
CA GLY A 225 29.21 24.53 -9.98
C GLY A 225 29.54 23.08 -9.65
N ARG A 226 30.66 22.56 -10.20
CA ARG A 226 31.23 21.27 -9.78
C ARG A 226 32.18 21.52 -8.62
N PRO A 227 31.79 21.22 -7.37
CA PRO A 227 32.64 21.49 -6.23
C PRO A 227 33.88 20.57 -6.27
N ASP A 228 35.04 21.11 -5.87
CA ASP A 228 36.29 20.35 -5.77
C ASP A 228 36.30 19.40 -4.56
N ASN A 229 35.40 19.60 -3.61
CA ASN A 229 35.16 18.72 -2.47
C ASN A 229 33.69 18.29 -2.43
N CYS A 230 33.42 17.00 -2.22
CA CYS A 230 32.08 16.49 -2.04
C CYS A 230 31.38 17.13 -0.83
N SER A 231 32.10 17.53 0.23
CA SER A 231 31.52 18.19 1.40
C SER A 231 30.84 19.53 1.10
N GLU A 232 31.19 20.17 -0.01
CA GLU A 232 30.59 21.43 -0.46
C GLU A 232 29.46 21.19 -1.48
N CYS A 233 29.22 19.93 -1.85
CA CYS A 233 28.18 19.54 -2.78
C CYS A 233 26.85 19.35 -2.07
N ALA A 234 25.81 20.02 -2.55
CA ALA A 234 24.44 19.87 -2.05
C ALA A 234 23.91 18.43 -2.17
N TYR A 235 24.49 17.63 -3.07
CA TYR A 235 24.10 16.24 -3.31
C TYR A 235 24.94 15.22 -2.55
N TYR A 236 25.89 15.63 -1.71
CA TYR A 236 26.68 14.71 -0.90
C TYR A 236 26.08 14.62 0.50
N GLY A 237 25.81 13.39 0.95
CA GLY A 237 25.45 13.13 2.33
C GLY A 237 26.70 12.89 3.18
N PRO A 238 27.13 13.84 4.03
CA PRO A 238 28.31 13.64 4.88
C PRO A 238 28.14 12.51 5.89
N VAL A 239 26.91 12.25 6.32
CA VAL A 239 26.58 11.16 7.26
C VAL A 239 26.58 9.79 6.57
N THR A 240 26.11 9.75 5.32
CA THR A 240 25.97 8.49 4.57
C THR A 240 27.20 8.18 3.71
N GLY A 241 28.11 9.14 3.53
CA GLY A 241 29.25 9.02 2.61
C GLY A 241 28.81 8.79 1.17
N ARG A 242 27.59 9.19 0.78
CA ARG A 242 27.01 8.89 -0.53
C ARG A 242 26.71 10.15 -1.33
N CYS A 243 26.92 10.07 -2.63
CA CYS A 243 26.42 11.07 -3.56
C CYS A 243 24.99 10.71 -3.97
N PHE A 244 24.01 11.51 -3.56
CA PHE A 244 22.60 11.32 -3.89
C PHE A 244 22.29 11.58 -5.36
N LEU A 245 23.12 12.37 -6.05
CA LEU A 245 22.94 12.62 -7.50
C LEU A 245 23.24 11.40 -8.35
N PHE A 246 24.27 10.62 -7.98
CA PHE A 246 24.74 9.46 -8.76
C PHE A 246 24.54 8.11 -8.08
N GLY A 247 24.10 8.09 -6.81
CA GLY A 247 23.79 6.87 -6.05
C GLY A 247 24.99 6.08 -5.52
N PHE A 248 26.23 6.47 -5.83
CA PHE A 248 27.43 5.78 -5.36
C PHE A 248 27.94 6.29 -4.00
N ALA A 249 28.68 5.44 -3.31
CA ALA A 249 29.47 5.83 -2.14
C ALA A 249 30.74 6.57 -2.57
N VAL A 250 31.06 7.66 -1.86
CA VAL A 250 32.27 8.45 -2.06
C VAL A 250 33.30 7.96 -1.04
N VAL A 251 34.37 7.32 -1.51
CA VAL A 251 35.46 6.84 -0.66
C VAL A 251 36.27 8.00 -0.11
N ASP A 252 36.58 8.99 -0.97
CA ASP A 252 37.34 10.18 -0.61
C ASP A 252 36.54 11.46 -0.92
N PRO A 253 36.01 12.17 0.09
CA PRO A 253 35.24 13.39 -0.12
C PRO A 253 36.08 14.53 -0.71
N SER A 254 37.41 14.48 -0.57
CA SER A 254 38.33 15.44 -1.15
C SER A 254 38.64 15.21 -2.63
N ARG A 255 38.15 14.10 -3.22
CA ARG A 255 38.33 13.77 -4.63
C ARG A 255 37.01 13.31 -5.23
N PRO A 256 36.13 14.25 -5.63
CA PRO A 256 34.80 13.92 -6.13
C PRO A 256 34.87 13.06 -7.40
N PRO A 257 34.36 11.81 -7.37
CA PRO A 257 34.38 10.92 -8.54
C PRO A 257 33.51 11.44 -9.69
N CYS A 258 32.54 12.33 -9.42
CA CYS A 258 31.76 13.01 -10.46
C CYS A 258 32.59 13.93 -11.36
N LYS A 259 33.77 14.39 -10.89
CA LYS A 259 34.73 15.15 -11.71
C LYS A 259 35.45 14.24 -12.72
N GLN A 260 35.65 12.97 -12.37
CA GLN A 260 36.28 11.97 -13.24
C GLN A 260 35.30 11.37 -14.25
N TYR A 261 34.06 11.09 -13.82
CA TYR A 261 33.01 10.54 -14.69
C TYR A 261 32.74 11.41 -15.93
N ALA A 262 32.86 12.73 -15.81
CA ALA A 262 32.61 13.64 -16.92
C ALA A 262 33.80 13.82 -17.88
N ARG A 263 34.99 13.31 -17.57
CA ARG A 263 36.11 13.26 -18.53
C ARG A 263 36.14 11.96 -19.35
N GLY A 264 35.33 10.96 -18.98
CA GLY A 264 35.46 9.58 -19.47
C GLY A 264 34.30 9.03 -20.32
N GLY A 265 33.35 9.85 -20.77
CA GLY A 265 32.31 9.41 -21.72
C GLY A 265 31.64 10.64 -22.32
N GLY A 266 31.40 10.75 -23.61
CA GLY A 266 31.15 9.71 -24.63
C GLY A 266 29.98 10.23 -25.44
#